data_AF-A0A3M1H4V0-F1
#
_entry.id   AF-A0A3M1H4V0-F1
#
_cell.length_a   1.000
_cell.length_b   1.000
_cell.length_c   1.000
_cell.angle_alpha   90.00
_cell.angle_beta   90.00
_cell.angle_gamma   90.00
#
_symmetry.space_group_name_H-M   'P 1'
#
loop_
_entity.id
_entity.type
_entity.pdbx_description
1 polymer ?
#
loop_
_entity_poly.entity_id
_entity_poly.type
_entity_poly.pdbx_seq_one_letter_code
_entity_poly.pdbx_strand_id
1 'polypeptide(L)'
;MTPGARWRIGATLVGWTVREALQRPLLIVALFAMALFTVALPSLLAFEFGQAQRMARELGYANLRLTALFVAILLGPATVGRDREEGMLLTLLVRPLGPAAWLLGRFLGGCLIMALVLLVLSATMALALEGAAGPAGPVLRLAAMATVLLAVAVGLASALPPALAAIGTVAVFGLGHVHGYVRAVLASAGPSAAGAFAAVVPDLEAIGLPLWSSHAPVGLAQAFGRAALAAAGYLAIAVAIAQLRETPATGDRA
;
A
#
# COMPACT_ATOMS: atom_id res chain seq x y z
N MET A 1 12.31 -23.73 -18.00
CA MET A 1 12.23 -23.77 -16.52
C MET A 1 10.97 -24.52 -16.11
N THR A 2 11.08 -25.57 -15.28
CA THR A 2 9.90 -26.27 -14.77
C THR A 2 9.07 -25.34 -13.88
N PRO A 3 7.73 -25.41 -13.92
CA PRO A 3 6.86 -24.53 -13.12
C PRO A 3 7.18 -24.57 -11.62
N GLY A 4 7.59 -25.73 -11.09
CA GLY A 4 8.02 -25.88 -9.69
C GLY A 4 9.28 -25.10 -9.29
N ALA A 5 10.21 -24.86 -10.22
CA ALA A 5 11.42 -24.07 -9.94
C ALA A 5 11.10 -22.57 -9.81
N ARG A 6 10.08 -22.07 -10.52
CA ARG A 6 9.66 -20.65 -10.49
C ARG A 6 9.05 -20.26 -9.14
N TRP A 7 8.24 -21.14 -8.55
CA TRP A 7 7.62 -20.91 -7.24
C TRP A 7 8.62 -20.92 -6.08
N ARG A 8 9.62 -21.80 -6.12
CA ARG A 8 10.69 -21.84 -5.11
C ARG A 8 11.51 -20.55 -5.11
N ILE A 9 11.81 -20.00 -6.29
CA ILE A 9 12.55 -18.75 -6.41
C ILE A 9 11.70 -17.55 -5.95
N GLY A 10 10.41 -17.55 -6.28
CA GLY A 10 9.46 -16.53 -5.77
C GLY A 10 9.41 -16.49 -4.24
N ALA A 11 9.34 -17.65 -3.58
CA ALA A 11 9.33 -17.75 -2.12
C ALA A 11 10.63 -17.22 -1.48
N THR A 12 11.80 -17.50 -2.09
CA THR A 12 13.06 -16.94 -1.61
C THR A 12 13.14 -15.43 -1.78
N LEU A 13 12.53 -14.88 -2.84
CA LEU A 13 12.47 -13.44 -3.09
C LEU A 13 11.65 -12.71 -2.02
N VAL A 14 10.53 -13.31 -1.62
CA VAL A 14 9.67 -12.82 -0.52
C VAL A 14 10.47 -12.72 0.77
N GLY A 15 11.15 -13.81 1.17
CA GLY A 15 11.95 -13.83 2.40
C GLY A 15 13.11 -12.83 2.38
N TRP A 16 13.77 -12.67 1.24
CA TRP A 16 14.84 -11.68 1.08
C TRP A 16 14.32 -10.24 1.20
N THR A 17 13.20 -9.93 0.54
CA THR A 17 12.55 -8.62 0.61
C THR A 17 12.16 -8.25 2.04
N VAL A 18 11.62 -9.21 2.78
CA VAL A 18 11.24 -9.03 4.19
C VAL A 18 12.44 -8.69 5.05
N ARG A 19 13.52 -9.47 4.92
CA ARG A 19 14.76 -9.22 5.66
C ARG A 19 15.37 -7.86 5.33
N GLU A 20 15.42 -7.52 4.04
CA GLU A 20 15.97 -6.25 3.59
C GLU A 20 15.20 -5.07 4.17
N ALA A 21 13.87 -5.12 4.14
CA ALA A 21 13.05 -4.04 4.65
C ALA A 21 13.06 -3.93 6.18
N LEU A 22 13.20 -5.04 6.92
CA LEU A 22 13.40 -5.00 8.37
C LEU A 22 14.75 -4.41 8.78
N GLN A 23 15.76 -4.45 7.91
CA GLN A 23 17.07 -3.84 8.17
C GLN A 23 17.09 -2.34 7.89
N ARG A 24 16.00 -1.76 7.37
CA ARG A 24 15.94 -0.32 7.05
C ARG A 24 15.64 0.48 8.31
N PRO A 25 16.58 1.31 8.80
CA PRO A 25 16.40 2.05 10.04
C PRO A 25 15.21 3.02 9.95
N LEU A 26 14.94 3.58 8.77
CA LEU A 26 13.82 4.50 8.57
C LEU A 26 12.45 3.85 8.80
N LEU A 27 12.27 2.57 8.45
CA LEU A 27 11.03 1.84 8.71
C LEU A 27 10.85 1.60 10.21
N ILE A 28 11.92 1.25 10.91
CA ILE A 28 11.92 1.04 12.36
C ILE A 28 11.62 2.34 13.10
N VAL A 29 12.28 3.44 12.71
CA VAL A 29 12.06 4.77 13.31
C VAL A 29 10.63 5.24 13.07
N ALA A 30 10.09 5.07 11.85
CA ALA A 30 8.71 5.41 11.55
C ALA A 30 7.73 4.57 12.40
N LEU A 31 7.96 3.26 12.50
CA LEU A 31 7.15 2.37 13.33
C LEU A 31 7.18 2.79 14.80
N PHE A 32 8.37 3.09 15.33
CA PHE A 32 8.55 3.52 16.71
C PHE A 32 7.83 4.85 16.99
N ALA A 33 7.97 5.84 16.09
CA ALA A 33 7.29 7.13 16.23
C ALA A 33 5.76 6.97 16.23
N MET A 34 5.21 6.15 15.33
CA MET A 34 3.77 5.91 15.25
C MET A 34 3.23 5.10 16.43
N ALA A 35 4.01 4.15 16.94
CA ALA A 35 3.68 3.40 18.17
C ALA A 35 3.67 4.33 19.39
N LEU A 36 4.69 5.17 19.54
CA LEU A 36 4.78 6.14 20.63
C LEU A 36 3.61 7.13 20.59
N PHE A 37 3.27 7.64 19.41
CA PHE A 37 2.10 8.51 19.22
C PHE A 37 0.81 7.82 19.69
N THR A 38 0.61 6.55 19.32
CA THR A 38 -0.58 5.77 19.72
C THR A 38 -0.69 5.61 21.24
N VAL A 39 0.43 5.34 21.92
CA VAL A 39 0.47 5.20 23.38
C VAL A 39 0.26 6.55 24.08
N ALA A 40 0.66 7.65 23.46
CA ALA A 40 0.47 8.98 24.02
C ALA A 40 -0.98 9.51 23.90
N LEU A 41 -1.80 8.99 22.98
CA LEU A 41 -3.16 9.48 22.73
C LEU A 41 -4.07 9.53 23.98
N PRO A 42 -4.15 8.49 24.84
CA PRO A 42 -5.00 8.53 26.02
C PRO A 42 -4.60 9.65 26.99
N SER A 43 -3.29 9.86 27.18
CA SER A 43 -2.74 10.89 28.06
C SER A 43 -2.98 12.30 27.51
N LEU A 44 -2.86 12.48 26.19
CA LEU A 44 -3.12 13.78 25.54
C LEU A 44 -4.60 14.16 25.58
N LEU A 45 -5.50 13.18 25.53
CA LEU A 45 -6.96 13.36 25.48
C LEU A 45 -7.62 13.25 26.87
N ALA A 46 -6.85 13.09 27.94
CA ALA A 46 -7.36 12.94 29.30
C ALA A 46 -8.20 14.14 29.79
N PHE A 47 -8.08 15.30 29.11
CA PHE A 47 -8.84 16.52 29.41
C PHE A 47 -10.26 16.55 28.79
N GLU A 48 -10.57 15.63 27.87
CA GLU A 48 -11.88 15.55 27.20
C GLU A 48 -12.89 14.74 28.06
N PHE A 49 -13.66 15.42 28.90
CA PHE A 49 -14.68 14.79 29.77
C PHE A 49 -15.72 14.00 28.96
N GLY A 50 -15.65 12.66 29.03
CA GLY A 50 -16.68 11.73 28.56
C GLY A 50 -16.55 11.24 27.10
N GLN A 51 -15.69 11.83 26.28
CA GLN A 51 -15.45 11.40 24.88
C GLN A 51 -14.00 11.00 24.58
N ALA A 52 -13.07 11.16 25.54
CA ALA A 52 -11.65 10.87 25.38
C ALA A 52 -11.38 9.50 24.73
N GLN A 53 -12.09 8.45 25.15
CA GLN A 53 -11.84 7.09 24.64
C GLN A 53 -12.34 6.86 23.22
N ARG A 54 -13.44 7.53 22.81
CA ARG A 54 -13.92 7.48 21.43
C ARG A 54 -12.98 8.24 20.50
N MET A 55 -12.58 9.45 20.90
CA MET A 55 -11.65 10.27 20.13
C MET A 55 -10.27 9.60 20.00
N ALA A 56 -9.75 9.02 21.09
CA ALA A 56 -8.49 8.28 21.07
C ALA A 56 -8.55 7.09 20.10
N ARG A 57 -9.70 6.42 20.00
CA ARG A 57 -9.91 5.31 19.07
C ARG A 57 -9.95 5.79 17.61
N GLU A 58 -10.69 6.86 17.32
CA GLU A 58 -10.77 7.43 15.97
C GLU A 58 -9.40 7.96 15.49
N LEU A 59 -8.67 8.64 16.38
CA LEU A 59 -7.30 9.10 16.12
C LEU A 59 -6.31 7.93 15.97
N GLY A 60 -6.46 6.87 16.74
CA GLY A 60 -5.66 5.64 16.59
C GLY A 60 -5.86 4.99 15.22
N TYR A 61 -7.10 4.91 14.72
CA TYR A 61 -7.37 4.43 13.37
C TYR A 61 -6.83 5.35 12.27
N ALA A 62 -6.89 6.67 12.47
CA ALA A 62 -6.26 7.63 11.56
C ALA A 62 -4.74 7.45 11.54
N ASN A 63 -4.12 7.25 12.69
CA ASN A 63 -2.68 6.98 12.81
C ASN A 63 -2.27 5.69 12.09
N LEU A 64 -3.05 4.62 12.22
CA LEU A 64 -2.80 3.37 11.51
C LEU A 64 -2.86 3.55 9.98
N ARG A 65 -3.77 4.39 9.46
CA ARG A 65 -3.83 4.73 8.02
C ARG A 65 -2.62 5.51 7.55
N LEU A 66 -2.20 6.51 8.32
CA LEU A 66 -0.99 7.28 8.00
C LEU A 66 0.22 6.36 8.02
N THR A 67 0.32 5.44 8.98
CA THR A 67 1.41 4.48 9.02
C THR A 67 1.40 3.58 7.79
N ALA A 68 0.24 3.09 7.34
CA ALA A 68 0.13 2.32 6.10
C ALA A 68 0.64 3.11 4.88
N LEU A 69 0.37 4.42 4.82
CA LEU A 69 0.90 5.30 3.78
C LEU A 69 2.43 5.43 3.86
N PHE A 70 2.97 5.73 5.04
CA PHE A 70 4.41 5.83 5.25
C PHE A 70 5.11 4.53 4.86
N VAL A 71 4.61 3.38 5.33
CA VAL A 71 5.17 2.08 4.96
C VAL A 71 5.07 1.86 3.46
N ALA A 72 3.95 2.15 2.80
CA ALA A 72 3.81 1.98 1.35
C ALA A 72 4.84 2.82 0.57
N ILE A 73 5.04 4.09 0.95
CA ILE A 73 6.01 5.00 0.34
C ILE A 73 7.45 4.57 0.63
N LEU A 74 7.72 4.05 1.83
CA LEU A 74 9.04 3.56 2.17
C LEU A 74 9.34 2.24 1.45
N LEU A 75 8.35 1.37 1.24
CA LEU A 75 8.53 0.00 0.74
C LEU A 75 8.43 -0.10 -0.78
N GLY A 76 7.62 0.72 -1.44
CA GLY A 76 7.47 0.71 -2.90
C GLY A 76 8.77 1.02 -3.65
N PRO A 77 9.33 2.23 -3.52
CA PRO A 77 10.61 2.60 -4.09
C PRO A 77 11.78 1.79 -3.51
N ALA A 78 11.70 1.37 -2.25
CA ALA A 78 12.71 0.52 -1.63
C ALA A 78 12.93 -0.79 -2.37
N THR A 79 11.84 -1.42 -2.77
CA THR A 79 11.87 -2.72 -3.43
C THR A 79 12.28 -2.58 -4.89
N VAL A 80 11.86 -1.52 -5.57
CA VAL A 80 12.05 -1.39 -7.02
C VAL A 80 13.24 -0.51 -7.42
N GLY A 81 13.56 0.50 -6.61
CA GLY A 81 14.53 1.55 -6.95
C GLY A 81 15.99 1.11 -6.92
N ARG A 82 16.37 0.20 -6.01
CA ARG A 82 17.76 -0.31 -5.92
C ARG A 82 18.20 -1.08 -7.17
N ASP A 83 17.28 -1.86 -7.74
CA ASP A 83 17.55 -2.63 -8.96
C ASP A 83 17.62 -1.72 -10.21
N ARG A 84 17.18 -0.44 -10.10
CA ARG A 84 17.18 0.55 -11.19
C ARG A 84 18.47 1.39 -11.24
N GLU A 85 19.07 1.68 -10.09
CA GLU A 85 20.24 2.57 -9.97
C GLU A 85 21.58 1.83 -10.09
N GLU A 86 21.70 0.59 -9.57
CA GLU A 86 22.96 -0.19 -9.66
C GLU A 86 23.14 -0.90 -11.01
N GLY A 87 22.17 -0.76 -11.90
CA GLY A 87 22.20 -1.35 -13.21
C GLY A 87 21.73 -2.80 -13.20
N MET A 88 20.94 -3.07 -14.22
CA MET A 88 20.63 -4.37 -14.82
C MET A 88 21.85 -5.30 -15.04
N LEU A 89 23.07 -4.91 -14.66
CA LEU A 89 24.33 -5.61 -14.93
C LEU A 89 24.57 -6.87 -14.08
N LEU A 90 24.01 -7.00 -12.88
CA LEU A 90 24.29 -8.16 -12.00
C LEU A 90 23.16 -9.20 -11.98
N THR A 91 21.90 -8.80 -12.18
CA THR A 91 20.75 -9.73 -12.23
C THR A 91 20.67 -10.52 -13.54
N LEU A 92 21.30 -10.04 -14.61
CA LEU A 92 21.45 -10.76 -15.88
C LEU A 92 22.46 -11.91 -15.83
N LEU A 93 23.37 -11.96 -14.84
CA LEU A 93 24.48 -12.92 -14.86
C LEU A 93 24.17 -14.32 -14.32
N VAL A 94 23.05 -14.55 -13.60
CA VAL A 94 22.84 -15.84 -12.90
C VAL A 94 21.48 -16.53 -13.14
N ARG A 95 20.37 -15.84 -13.43
CA ARG A 95 19.09 -16.47 -13.87
C ARG A 95 18.07 -15.42 -14.30
N PRO A 96 17.52 -15.47 -15.53
CA PRO A 96 16.47 -14.55 -15.95
C PRO A 96 15.18 -14.86 -15.18
N LEU A 97 14.83 -14.02 -14.21
CA LEU A 97 13.50 -14.00 -13.61
C LEU A 97 12.60 -13.14 -14.49
N GLY A 98 11.47 -13.70 -14.93
CA GLY A 98 10.51 -12.93 -15.70
C GLY A 98 9.97 -11.73 -14.89
N PRO A 99 9.72 -10.57 -15.53
CA PRO A 99 9.36 -9.32 -14.85
C PRO A 99 8.11 -9.45 -13.96
N ALA A 100 7.14 -10.28 -14.37
CA ALA A 100 5.95 -10.56 -13.55
C ALA A 100 6.26 -11.32 -12.25
N ALA A 101 7.17 -12.29 -12.28
CA ALA A 101 7.52 -13.08 -11.09
C ALA A 101 8.36 -12.27 -10.09
N TRP A 102 9.24 -11.40 -10.60
CA TRP A 102 10.02 -10.47 -9.80
C TRP A 102 9.12 -9.44 -9.09
N LEU A 103 8.18 -8.82 -9.82
CA LEU A 103 7.28 -7.82 -9.25
C LEU A 103 6.32 -8.42 -8.22
N LEU A 104 5.77 -9.60 -8.51
CA LEU A 104 4.85 -10.29 -7.62
C LEU A 104 5.52 -10.73 -6.31
N GLY A 105 6.77 -11.21 -6.36
CA GLY A 105 7.53 -11.57 -5.17
C GLY A 105 7.78 -10.37 -4.26
N ARG A 106 8.10 -9.20 -4.83
CA ARG A 106 8.29 -7.95 -4.08
C ARG A 106 7.00 -7.42 -3.49
N PHE A 107 5.90 -7.47 -4.23
CA PHE A 107 4.58 -7.10 -3.72
C PHE A 107 4.17 -8.00 -2.55
N LEU A 108 4.30 -9.32 -2.67
CA LEU A 108 3.96 -10.27 -1.60
C LEU A 108 4.84 -10.11 -0.36
N GLY A 109 6.15 -9.91 -0.54
CA GLY A 109 7.06 -9.58 0.55
C GLY A 109 6.65 -8.28 1.26
N GLY A 110 6.31 -7.25 0.49
CA GLY A 110 5.84 -6.00 1.05
C GLY A 110 4.51 -6.14 1.80
N CYS A 111 3.56 -6.94 1.29
CA CYS A 111 2.30 -7.23 1.95
C CYS A 111 2.52 -7.89 3.31
N LEU A 112 3.48 -8.82 3.43
CA LEU A 112 3.79 -9.47 4.70
C LEU A 112 4.30 -8.48 5.75
N ILE A 113 5.17 -7.56 5.34
CA ILE A 113 5.72 -6.52 6.23
C ILE A 113 4.63 -5.55 6.63
N MET A 114 3.80 -5.12 5.69
CA MET A 114 2.65 -4.25 5.97
C MET A 114 1.72 -4.91 6.98
N ALA A 115 1.40 -6.19 6.80
CA ALA A 115 0.58 -6.96 7.74
C ALA A 115 1.23 -7.03 9.13
N LEU A 116 2.54 -7.27 9.21
CA LEU A 116 3.27 -7.29 10.47
C LEU A 116 3.25 -5.92 11.18
N VAL A 117 3.49 -4.84 10.45
CA VAL A 117 3.45 -3.48 10.99
C VAL A 117 2.06 -3.14 11.53
N LEU A 118 1.01 -3.43 10.75
CA LEU A 118 -0.37 -3.22 11.18
C LEU A 118 -0.73 -4.08 12.40
N LEU A 119 -0.26 -5.33 12.44
CA LEU A 119 -0.46 -6.22 13.59
C LEU A 119 0.17 -5.61 14.85
N VAL A 120 1.45 -5.20 14.79
CA VAL A 120 2.17 -4.60 15.92
C VAL A 120 1.47 -3.34 16.40
N LEU A 121 1.15 -2.40 15.51
CA LEU A 121 0.50 -1.15 15.90
C LEU A 121 -0.93 -1.34 16.41
N SER A 122 -1.69 -2.27 15.82
CA SER A 122 -3.03 -2.62 16.32
C SER A 122 -2.97 -3.24 17.72
N ALA A 123 -1.95 -4.06 18.00
CA ALA A 123 -1.70 -4.60 19.33
C ALA A 123 -1.31 -3.49 20.31
N THR A 124 -0.42 -2.57 19.93
CA THR A 124 -0.07 -1.39 20.75
C THR A 124 -1.29 -0.55 21.07
N MET A 125 -2.17 -0.31 20.09
CA MET A 125 -3.43 0.41 20.28
C MET A 125 -4.37 -0.31 21.25
N ALA A 126 -4.50 -1.64 21.13
CA ALA A 126 -5.32 -2.44 22.02
C ALA A 126 -4.81 -2.42 23.47
N LEU A 127 -3.48 -2.43 23.66
CA LEU A 127 -2.85 -2.30 24.97
C LEU A 127 -3.03 -0.89 25.56
N ALA A 128 -2.84 0.15 24.74
CA ALA A 128 -2.95 1.55 25.17
C ALA A 128 -4.38 1.95 25.57
N LEU A 129 -5.40 1.28 25.03
CA LEU A 129 -6.82 1.55 25.29
C LEU A 129 -7.47 0.52 26.22
N GLU A 130 -6.68 -0.10 27.11
CA GLU A 130 -7.11 -1.04 28.16
C GLU A 130 -7.91 -2.24 27.66
N GLY A 131 -7.42 -2.90 26.59
CA GLY A 131 -8.04 -4.14 26.10
C GLY A 131 -9.36 -3.93 25.38
N ALA A 132 -9.77 -2.68 25.13
CA ALA A 132 -10.81 -2.35 24.18
C ALA A 132 -10.26 -2.51 22.76
N ALA A 133 -9.84 -3.75 22.42
CA ALA A 133 -9.49 -4.15 21.07
C ALA A 133 -10.62 -3.67 20.17
N GLY A 134 -10.31 -2.66 19.35
CA GLY A 134 -11.25 -2.22 18.34
C GLY A 134 -11.65 -3.43 17.51
N PRO A 135 -12.91 -3.52 17.02
CA PRO A 135 -13.37 -4.73 16.37
C PRO A 135 -12.40 -5.14 15.26
N ALA A 136 -12.15 -6.45 15.12
CA ALA A 136 -11.20 -6.96 14.13
C ALA A 136 -11.54 -6.51 12.70
N GLY A 137 -12.82 -6.24 12.43
CA GLY A 137 -13.31 -5.71 11.16
C GLY A 137 -12.58 -4.45 10.70
N PRO A 138 -12.58 -3.33 11.46
CA PRO A 138 -11.78 -2.14 11.20
C PRO A 138 -10.32 -2.39 10.78
N VAL A 139 -9.58 -3.19 11.56
CA VAL A 139 -8.16 -3.47 11.29
C VAL A 139 -8.01 -4.27 10.00
N LEU A 140 -8.91 -5.22 9.76
CA LEU A 140 -8.89 -6.06 8.58
C LEU A 140 -9.23 -5.27 7.29
N ARG A 141 -10.15 -4.31 7.38
CA ARG A 141 -10.43 -3.36 6.29
C ARG A 141 -9.26 -2.44 6.01
N LEU A 142 -8.58 -1.99 7.06
CA LEU A 142 -7.37 -1.21 6.91
C LEU A 142 -6.26 -2.02 6.23
N ALA A 143 -6.12 -3.30 6.57
CA ALA A 143 -5.18 -4.19 5.88
C ALA A 143 -5.52 -4.32 4.38
N ALA A 144 -6.81 -4.47 4.03
CA ALA A 144 -7.24 -4.48 2.64
C ALA A 144 -6.95 -3.15 1.90
N MET A 145 -7.12 -2.00 2.56
CA MET A 145 -6.76 -0.70 2.01
C MET A 145 -5.23 -0.57 1.82
N ALA A 146 -4.45 -1.01 2.79
CA ALA A 146 -3.00 -0.92 2.79
C ALA A 146 -2.37 -1.78 1.68
N THR A 147 -2.95 -2.93 1.32
CA THR A 147 -2.47 -3.73 0.20
C THR A 147 -2.69 -3.04 -1.15
N VAL A 148 -3.83 -2.34 -1.35
CA VAL A 148 -4.05 -1.52 -2.54
C VAL A 148 -3.00 -0.42 -2.63
N LEU A 149 -2.79 0.29 -1.51
CA LEU A 149 -1.84 1.40 -1.46
C LEU A 149 -0.41 0.93 -1.75
N LEU A 150 -0.03 -0.24 -1.23
CA LEU A 150 1.25 -0.85 -1.54
C LEU A 150 1.36 -1.26 -3.02
N ALA A 151 0.28 -1.79 -3.62
CA ALA A 151 0.26 -2.12 -5.05
C ALA A 151 0.46 -0.87 -5.92
N VAL A 152 -0.18 0.24 -5.55
CA VAL A 152 0.04 1.55 -6.19
C VAL A 152 1.49 1.98 -6.04
N ALA A 153 2.06 1.93 -4.83
CA ALA A 153 3.43 2.37 -4.57
C ALA A 153 4.47 1.55 -5.35
N VAL A 154 4.33 0.22 -5.35
CA VAL A 154 5.19 -0.69 -6.11
C VAL A 154 5.02 -0.48 -7.62
N GLY A 155 3.77 -0.31 -8.08
CA GLY A 155 3.47 -0.07 -9.49
C GLY A 155 4.06 1.25 -9.99
N LEU A 156 3.88 2.34 -9.25
CA LEU A 156 4.46 3.64 -9.60
C LEU A 156 6.00 3.60 -9.56
N ALA A 157 6.59 2.94 -8.56
CA ALA A 157 8.04 2.78 -8.46
C ALA A 157 8.63 1.98 -9.64
N SER A 158 7.85 1.10 -10.28
CA SER A 158 8.27 0.39 -11.49
C SER A 158 8.34 1.26 -12.74
N ALA A 159 7.61 2.37 -12.77
CA ALA A 159 7.53 3.25 -13.94
C ALA A 159 8.29 4.57 -13.76
N LEU A 160 8.39 5.06 -12.54
CA LEU A 160 8.83 6.41 -12.19
C LEU A 160 10.06 6.38 -11.27
N PRO A 161 10.86 7.46 -11.22
CA PRO A 161 11.91 7.62 -10.22
C PRO A 161 11.38 7.54 -8.78
N PRO A 162 12.20 7.10 -7.79
CA PRO A 162 11.76 6.90 -6.41
C PRO A 162 10.98 8.06 -5.79
N ALA A 163 11.48 9.29 -5.98
CA ALA A 163 10.85 10.49 -5.46
C ALA A 163 9.47 10.75 -6.09
N LEU A 164 9.34 10.58 -7.41
CA LEU A 164 8.09 10.81 -8.12
C LEU A 164 7.06 9.71 -7.82
N ALA A 165 7.51 8.47 -7.64
CA ALA A 165 6.66 7.36 -7.20
C ALA A 165 6.10 7.60 -5.78
N ALA A 166 6.93 8.10 -4.86
CA ALA A 166 6.50 8.49 -3.51
C ALA A 166 5.43 9.58 -3.56
N ILE A 167 5.68 10.67 -4.30
CA ILE A 167 4.73 11.78 -4.48
C ILE A 167 3.42 11.28 -5.11
N GLY A 168 3.50 10.46 -6.17
CA GLY A 168 2.33 9.87 -6.81
C GLY A 168 1.53 8.97 -5.87
N THR A 169 2.19 8.22 -4.99
CA THR A 169 1.51 7.39 -3.98
C THR A 169 0.73 8.25 -2.98
N VAL A 170 1.32 9.37 -2.51
CA VAL A 170 0.64 10.34 -1.66
C VAL A 170 -0.57 10.96 -2.38
N ALA A 171 -0.41 11.33 -3.66
CA ALA A 171 -1.49 11.88 -4.46
C ALA A 171 -2.66 10.90 -4.62
N VAL A 172 -2.39 9.64 -4.95
CA VAL A 172 -3.41 8.59 -5.06
C VAL A 172 -4.07 8.31 -3.71
N PHE A 173 -3.30 8.34 -2.60
CA PHE A 173 -3.87 8.21 -1.26
C PHE A 173 -4.85 9.34 -0.94
N GLY A 174 -4.49 10.59 -1.23
CA GLY A 174 -5.36 11.74 -1.03
C GLY A 174 -6.61 11.66 -1.90
N LEU A 175 -6.44 11.43 -3.21
CA LEU A 175 -7.55 11.28 -4.15
C LEU A 175 -8.48 10.11 -3.81
N GLY A 176 -7.93 9.02 -3.27
CA GLY A 176 -8.72 7.86 -2.82
C GLY A 176 -9.58 8.14 -1.59
N HIS A 177 -9.18 9.07 -0.72
CA HIS A 177 -10.00 9.51 0.43
C HIS A 177 -11.06 10.55 0.02
N VAL A 178 -10.76 11.39 -0.96
CA VAL A 178 -11.71 12.40 -1.47
C VAL A 178 -12.51 11.85 -2.67
N HIS A 179 -12.38 10.54 -2.96
CA HIS A 179 -12.90 9.89 -4.16
C HIS A 179 -14.40 10.15 -4.37
N GLY A 180 -15.21 10.02 -3.32
CA GLY A 180 -16.65 10.27 -3.40
C GLY A 180 -17.01 11.70 -3.83
N TYR A 181 -16.29 12.70 -3.32
CA TYR A 181 -16.50 14.10 -3.66
C TYR A 181 -16.04 14.40 -5.10
N VAL A 182 -14.84 13.96 -5.49
CA VAL A 182 -14.33 14.18 -6.86
C VAL A 182 -15.23 13.49 -7.89
N ARG A 183 -15.67 12.27 -7.61
CA ARG A 183 -16.60 11.55 -8.47
C ARG A 183 -17.94 12.28 -8.59
N ALA A 184 -18.47 12.86 -7.52
CA ALA A 184 -19.72 13.62 -7.55
C ALA A 184 -19.58 14.88 -8.42
N VAL A 185 -18.47 15.60 -8.30
CA VAL A 185 -18.17 16.78 -9.15
C VAL A 185 -17.95 16.39 -10.61
N LEU A 186 -17.27 15.27 -10.89
CA LEU A 186 -17.11 14.80 -12.27
C LEU A 186 -18.44 14.30 -12.87
N ALA A 187 -19.30 13.71 -12.05
CA ALA A 187 -20.61 13.23 -12.50
C ALA A 187 -21.54 14.37 -12.94
N SER A 188 -21.39 15.57 -12.35
CA SER A 188 -22.14 16.75 -12.80
C SER A 188 -21.62 17.31 -14.14
N ALA A 189 -20.36 17.03 -14.51
CA ALA A 189 -19.79 17.36 -15.83
C ALA A 189 -20.06 16.29 -16.89
N GLY A 190 -20.19 15.02 -16.49
CA GLY A 190 -20.60 13.92 -17.37
C GLY A 190 -20.30 12.52 -16.78
N PRO A 191 -21.15 11.52 -17.04
CA PRO A 191 -21.00 10.18 -16.45
C PRO A 191 -19.73 9.45 -16.91
N SER A 192 -19.22 9.76 -18.11
CA SER A 192 -17.98 9.19 -18.65
C SER A 192 -16.74 9.63 -17.89
N ALA A 193 -16.65 10.92 -17.51
CA ALA A 193 -15.52 11.46 -16.75
C ALA A 193 -15.46 10.85 -15.33
N ALA A 194 -16.62 10.74 -14.68
CA ALA A 194 -16.73 10.07 -13.37
C ALA A 194 -16.36 8.58 -13.44
N GLY A 195 -16.76 7.88 -14.52
CA GLY A 195 -16.40 6.49 -14.77
C GLY A 195 -14.90 6.29 -14.98
N ALA A 196 -14.26 7.15 -15.78
CA ALA A 196 -12.81 7.09 -16.01
C ALA A 196 -12.01 7.32 -14.72
N PHE A 197 -12.41 8.30 -13.91
CA PHE A 197 -11.78 8.56 -12.61
C PHE A 197 -11.90 7.35 -11.67
N ALA A 198 -13.10 6.76 -11.57
CA ALA A 198 -13.35 5.61 -10.71
C ALA A 198 -12.63 4.33 -11.16
N ALA A 199 -12.25 4.23 -12.44
CA ALA A 199 -11.45 3.12 -12.95
C ALA A 199 -9.96 3.26 -12.61
N VAL A 200 -9.46 4.49 -12.54
CA VAL A 200 -8.04 4.77 -12.29
C VAL A 200 -7.77 4.88 -10.79
N VAL A 201 -8.56 5.65 -10.05
CA VAL A 201 -8.31 5.93 -8.63
C VAL A 201 -9.12 4.97 -7.75
N PRO A 202 -8.48 4.15 -6.91
CA PRO A 202 -9.18 3.25 -6.02
C PRO A 202 -9.91 4.03 -4.93
N ASP A 203 -11.15 3.66 -4.67
CA ASP A 203 -11.94 4.20 -3.56
C ASP A 203 -11.44 3.62 -2.22
N LEU A 204 -10.56 4.36 -1.55
CA LEU A 204 -9.94 3.93 -0.30
C LEU A 204 -10.89 4.06 0.89
N GLU A 205 -11.85 4.98 0.85
CA GLU A 205 -12.89 5.13 1.89
C GLU A 205 -13.89 3.97 1.86
N ALA A 206 -14.23 3.47 0.68
CA ALA A 206 -15.10 2.30 0.55
C ALA A 206 -14.43 1.03 1.10
N ILE A 207 -13.15 0.82 0.79
CA ILE A 207 -12.38 -0.36 1.22
C ILE A 207 -12.01 -0.27 2.71
N GLY A 208 -11.43 0.85 3.13
CA GLY A 208 -11.08 1.18 4.52
C GLY A 208 -12.31 1.55 5.35
N LEU A 209 -12.15 2.17 6.52
CA LEU A 209 -13.32 2.67 7.26
C LEU A 209 -13.65 4.10 6.80
N PRO A 210 -14.91 4.40 6.46
CA PRO A 210 -15.30 5.77 6.17
C PRO A 210 -15.11 6.60 7.46
N LEU A 211 -14.23 7.61 7.42
CA LEU A 211 -14.14 8.62 8.48
C LEU A 211 -15.15 9.76 8.21
N TRP A 212 -15.45 10.01 6.93
CA TRP A 212 -16.24 11.15 6.49
C TRP A 212 -17.31 10.77 5.44
N SER A 213 -17.24 9.56 4.88
CA SER A 213 -18.19 9.09 3.85
C SER A 213 -19.61 8.88 4.38
N SER A 214 -20.58 9.38 3.63
CA SER A 214 -22.02 9.13 3.80
C SER A 214 -22.48 7.71 3.43
N HIS A 215 -21.57 6.85 2.93
CA HIS A 215 -21.91 5.49 2.51
C HIS A 215 -21.65 4.48 3.62
N ALA A 216 -22.56 3.52 3.74
CA ALA A 216 -22.38 2.39 4.64
C ALA A 216 -21.12 1.58 4.24
N PRO A 217 -20.35 1.11 5.22
CA PRO A 217 -19.18 0.29 4.96
C PRO A 217 -19.57 -0.97 4.18
N VAL A 218 -18.83 -1.27 3.10
CA VAL A 218 -19.02 -2.53 2.36
C VAL A 218 -18.62 -3.72 3.22
N GLY A 219 -19.21 -4.89 2.95
CA GLY A 219 -18.86 -6.12 3.66
C GLY A 219 -17.38 -6.47 3.49
N LEU A 220 -16.78 -7.12 4.50
CA LEU A 220 -15.34 -7.46 4.51
C LEU A 220 -14.89 -8.21 3.24
N ALA A 221 -15.66 -9.21 2.80
CA ALA A 221 -15.36 -9.95 1.58
C ALA A 221 -15.33 -9.05 0.33
N GLN A 222 -16.24 -8.07 0.27
CA GLN A 222 -16.29 -7.10 -0.83
C GLN A 222 -15.12 -6.12 -0.76
N ALA A 223 -14.70 -5.71 0.44
CA ALA A 223 -13.53 -4.87 0.63
C ALA A 223 -12.25 -5.56 0.11
N PHE A 224 -12.03 -6.83 0.47
CA PHE A 224 -10.91 -7.61 -0.07
C PHE A 224 -11.01 -7.87 -1.56
N GLY A 225 -12.22 -8.15 -2.07
CA GLY A 225 -12.44 -8.34 -3.51
C GLY A 225 -12.07 -7.09 -4.31
N ARG A 226 -12.55 -5.92 -3.87
CA ARG A 226 -12.21 -4.62 -4.49
C ARG A 226 -10.73 -4.31 -4.36
N ALA A 227 -10.12 -4.60 -3.21
CA ALA A 227 -8.69 -4.41 -2.98
C ALA A 227 -7.84 -5.27 -3.92
N ALA A 228 -8.18 -6.56 -4.04
CA ALA A 228 -7.48 -7.49 -4.91
C ALA A 228 -7.60 -7.08 -6.39
N LEU A 229 -8.79 -6.64 -6.83
CA LEU A 229 -9.00 -6.16 -8.20
C LEU A 229 -8.20 -4.89 -8.49
N ALA A 230 -8.23 -3.91 -7.58
CA ALA A 230 -7.44 -2.69 -7.72
C ALA A 230 -5.94 -3.00 -7.77
N ALA A 231 -5.45 -3.81 -6.83
CA ALA A 231 -4.05 -4.21 -6.79
C ALA A 231 -3.61 -4.95 -8.06
N ALA A 232 -4.44 -5.87 -8.56
CA ALA A 232 -4.18 -6.59 -9.81
C ALA A 232 -4.11 -5.63 -11.01
N GLY A 233 -5.02 -4.64 -11.09
CA GLY A 233 -5.01 -3.62 -12.13
C GLY A 233 -3.72 -2.79 -12.14
N TYR A 234 -3.30 -2.28 -10.99
CA TYR A 234 -2.05 -1.51 -10.86
C TYR A 234 -0.80 -2.33 -11.19
N LEU A 235 -0.76 -3.58 -10.74
CA LEU A 235 0.35 -4.50 -11.06
C LEU A 235 0.37 -4.87 -12.55
N ALA A 236 -0.79 -5.06 -13.18
CA ALA A 236 -0.87 -5.34 -14.61
C ALA A 236 -0.35 -4.17 -15.45
N ILE A 237 -0.71 -2.94 -15.10
CA ILE A 237 -0.20 -1.72 -15.74
C ILE A 237 1.32 -1.62 -15.55
N ALA A 238 1.82 -1.87 -14.33
CA ALA A 238 3.25 -1.88 -14.03
C ALA A 238 4.03 -2.90 -14.86
N VAL A 239 3.51 -4.13 -14.98
CA VAL A 239 4.10 -5.17 -15.81
C VAL A 239 4.07 -4.77 -17.29
N ALA A 240 2.96 -4.23 -17.79
CA ALA A 240 2.87 -3.77 -19.18
C ALA A 240 3.91 -2.68 -19.49
N ILE A 241 4.11 -1.72 -18.59
CA ILE A 241 5.14 -0.68 -18.72
C ILE A 241 6.55 -1.30 -18.72
N ALA A 242 6.80 -2.32 -17.89
CA ALA A 242 8.08 -3.02 -17.88
C ALA A 242 8.33 -3.75 -19.21
N GLN A 243 7.32 -4.44 -19.76
CA GLN A 243 7.41 -5.15 -21.05
C GLN A 243 7.70 -4.21 -22.23
N LEU A 244 7.04 -3.06 -22.28
CA LEU A 244 7.25 -2.05 -23.33
C LEU A 244 8.66 -1.45 -23.32
N ARG A 245 9.36 -1.49 -22.18
CA ARG A 245 10.74 -1.02 -22.05
C ARG A 245 11.75 -2.07 -22.48
N GLU A 246 11.38 -3.36 -22.43
CA GLU A 246 12.24 -4.47 -22.84
C GLU A 246 12.26 -4.66 -24.36
N THR A 247 11.26 -4.17 -25.11
CA THR A 247 11.30 -4.16 -26.59
C THR A 247 12.30 -3.11 -27.07
N PRO A 248 13.48 -3.51 -27.59
CA PRO A 248 14.42 -2.55 -28.15
C PRO A 248 13.80 -1.93 -29.40
N ALA A 249 14.03 -0.64 -29.62
CA ALA A 249 13.71 0.03 -30.87
C ALA A 249 14.49 -0.63 -32.02
N THR A 250 13.92 -1.67 -32.63
CA THR A 250 14.37 -2.21 -33.92
C THR A 250 13.89 -1.25 -34.99
N GLY A 251 14.62 -0.15 -35.17
CA GLY A 251 14.20 0.89 -36.10
C GLY A 251 15.19 2.03 -36.24
N ASP A 252 16.49 1.73 -36.32
CA ASP A 252 17.42 2.64 -37.01
C ASP A 252 18.69 1.87 -37.46
N ARG A 253 18.55 1.15 -38.57
CA ARG A 253 19.66 0.74 -39.45
C ARG A 253 19.12 0.63 -40.86
N ALA A 254 19.23 1.71 -41.62
CA ALA A 254 19.35 1.70 -43.07
C ALA A 254 20.15 2.93 -43.49
#